data_AF-A0A1I5BE33-F1
#
_entry.id   AF-A0A1I5BE33-F1
#
_cell.length_a   1.000
_cell.length_b   1.000
_cell.length_c   1.000
_cell.angle_alpha   90.00
_cell.angle_beta   90.00
_cell.angle_gamma   90.00
#
_symmetry.space_group_name_H-M   'P 1'
#
loop_
_entity.id
_entity.type
_entity.pdbx_description
1 polymer ?
#
loop_
_entity_poly.entity_id
_entity_poly.type
_entity_poly.pdbx_seq_one_letter_code
_entity_poly.pdbx_strand_id
1 'polypeptide(L)'
;MAKTILFLQEREISSYEELCKITDERTEQIDKLRNSMKEHEARLEKNKKMQNAIINYSKNKNCFDAYKASGYSKKYYSEHEAEIIRFEAAREIYKEVGNKDLFNLKNLREEYGTILEIKKSEYREYKKLRKDIYDYYVARKNLEMLYMDEKRRTENERKRENSHLENVL
;
A
#
# COMPACT_ATOMS: atom_id res chain seq x y z
N MET A 1 -6.38 -29.24 12.93
CA MET A 1 -6.09 -30.42 12.09
C MET A 1 -7.24 -30.77 11.15
N ALA A 2 -8.40 -31.26 11.61
CA ALA A 2 -9.51 -31.65 10.71
C ALA A 2 -9.93 -30.56 9.70
N LYS A 3 -10.05 -29.31 10.16
CA LYS A 3 -10.33 -28.14 9.29
C LYS A 3 -9.24 -27.88 8.23
N THR A 4 -7.98 -28.18 8.54
CA THR A 4 -6.87 -28.02 7.60
C THR A 4 -6.91 -29.09 6.51
N ILE A 5 -7.20 -30.34 6.87
CA ILE A 5 -7.32 -31.43 5.89
C ILE A 5 -8.47 -31.14 4.92
N LEU A 6 -9.64 -30.73 5.46
CA LEU A 6 -10.78 -30.35 4.63
C LEU A 6 -10.43 -29.17 3.70
N PHE A 7 -9.77 -28.14 4.22
CA PHE A 7 -9.33 -27.00 3.43
C PHE A 7 -8.38 -27.40 2.29
N LEU A 8 -7.40 -28.27 2.56
CA LEU A 8 -6.48 -28.75 1.52
C LEU A 8 -7.22 -29.55 0.44
N GLN A 9 -8.20 -30.39 0.84
CA GLN A 9 -9.03 -31.15 -0.09
C GLN A 9 -9.92 -30.24 -0.95
N GLU A 10 -10.61 -29.27 -0.34
CA GLU A 10 -11.47 -28.30 -1.04
C GLU A 10 -10.68 -27.41 -2.02
N ARG A 11 -9.39 -27.20 -1.76
CA ARG A 11 -8.48 -26.41 -2.61
C ARG A 11 -7.62 -27.27 -3.53
N GLU A 12 -7.83 -28.59 -3.52
CA GLU A 12 -7.07 -29.57 -4.30
C GLU A 12 -5.55 -29.50 -4.07
N ILE A 13 -5.14 -29.09 -2.87
CA ILE A 13 -3.72 -28.96 -2.49
C ILE A 13 -3.24 -30.32 -2.00
N SER A 14 -2.27 -30.87 -2.73
CA SER A 14 -1.81 -32.25 -2.57
C SER A 14 -0.52 -32.37 -1.76
N SER A 15 0.22 -31.27 -1.57
CA SER A 15 1.53 -31.27 -0.91
C SER A 15 1.78 -30.00 -0.07
N TYR A 16 2.73 -30.11 0.86
CA TYR A 16 3.18 -28.97 1.66
C TYR A 16 3.92 -27.94 0.79
N GLU A 17 4.72 -28.40 -0.19
CA GLU A 17 5.42 -27.54 -1.15
C GLU A 17 4.45 -26.72 -1.98
N GLU A 18 3.38 -27.34 -2.48
CA GLU A 18 2.31 -26.66 -3.21
C GLU A 18 1.60 -25.62 -2.33
N LEU A 19 1.28 -25.97 -1.09
CA LEU A 19 0.70 -25.03 -0.12
C LEU A 19 1.61 -23.81 0.09
N CYS A 20 2.91 -24.03 0.28
CA CYS A 20 3.88 -22.96 0.48
C CYS A 20 3.95 -22.05 -0.74
N LYS A 21 4.07 -22.63 -1.94
CA LYS A 21 4.12 -21.88 -3.19
C LYS A 21 2.90 -20.98 -3.37
N ILE A 22 1.69 -21.52 -3.21
CA ILE A 22 0.45 -20.74 -3.32
C ILE A 22 0.38 -19.64 -2.26
N THR A 23 0.80 -19.95 -1.03
CA THR A 23 0.81 -18.97 0.08
C THR A 23 1.77 -17.82 -0.21
N ASP A 24 2.95 -18.12 -0.74
CA ASP A 24 3.99 -17.12 -1.03
C ASP A 24 3.60 -16.26 -2.23
N GLU A 25 3.08 -16.85 -3.32
CA GLU A 25 2.54 -16.12 -4.48
C GLU A 25 1.43 -15.15 -4.08
N ARG A 26 0.50 -15.60 -3.22
CA ARG A 26 -0.59 -14.74 -2.71
C ARG A 26 -0.08 -13.65 -1.77
N THR A 27 0.95 -13.95 -0.98
CA THR A 27 1.60 -12.94 -0.13
C THR A 27 2.23 -11.85 -1.00
N GLU A 28 2.93 -12.24 -2.06
CA GLU A 28 3.51 -11.30 -3.04
C GLU A 28 2.45 -10.45 -3.72
N GLN A 29 1.31 -11.03 -4.13
CA GLN A 29 0.18 -10.29 -4.71
C GLN A 29 -0.39 -9.25 -3.72
N ILE A 30 -0.55 -9.63 -2.45
CA ILE A 30 -1.01 -8.71 -1.39
C ILE A 30 -0.04 -7.56 -1.21
N ASP A 31 1.27 -7.82 -1.20
CA ASP A 31 2.30 -6.79 -1.06
C ASP A 31 2.36 -5.87 -2.28
N LYS A 32 2.21 -6.40 -3.50
CA LYS A 32 2.07 -5.62 -4.74
C LYS A 32 0.88 -4.66 -4.67
N LEU A 33 -0.30 -5.16 -4.31
CA LEU A 33 -1.50 -4.32 -4.13
C LEU A 33 -1.29 -3.24 -3.07
N ARG A 34 -0.64 -3.58 -1.95
CA ARG A 34 -0.33 -2.62 -0.89
C ARG A 34 0.59 -1.51 -1.37
N ASN A 35 1.62 -1.84 -2.14
CA ASN A 35 2.55 -0.87 -2.69
C ASN A 35 1.88 0.00 -3.76
N SER A 36 1.10 -0.59 -4.66
CA SER A 36 0.32 0.14 -5.66
C SER A 36 -0.62 1.17 -5.01
N MET A 37 -1.39 0.75 -4.00
CA MET A 37 -2.29 1.65 -3.27
C MET A 37 -1.55 2.84 -2.59
N LYS A 38 -0.32 2.63 -2.12
CA LYS A 38 0.53 3.68 -1.55
C LYS A 38 1.03 4.65 -2.63
N GLU A 39 1.48 4.14 -3.77
CA GLU A 39 1.91 4.97 -4.89
C GLU A 39 0.76 5.83 -5.42
N HIS A 40 -0.43 5.25 -5.55
CA HIS A 40 -1.64 5.98 -5.89
C HIS A 40 -1.99 7.05 -4.85
N GLU A 41 -1.77 6.81 -3.56
CA GLU A 41 -1.97 7.82 -2.52
C GLU A 41 -1.02 9.01 -2.67
N ALA A 42 0.26 8.74 -2.88
CA ALA A 42 1.25 9.78 -3.13
C ALA A 42 0.90 10.58 -4.40
N ARG A 43 0.40 9.90 -5.44
CA ARG A 43 -0.04 10.55 -6.68
C ARG A 43 -1.26 11.45 -6.44
N LEU A 44 -2.27 10.99 -5.69
CA LEU A 44 -3.44 11.80 -5.33
C LEU A 44 -3.04 13.06 -4.56
N GLU A 45 -2.14 12.95 -3.59
CA GLU A 45 -1.67 14.09 -2.80
C GLU A 45 -0.91 15.10 -3.68
N LYS A 46 -0.02 14.63 -4.56
CA LYS A 46 0.67 15.48 -5.53
C LYS A 46 -0.32 16.18 -6.46
N ASN A 47 -1.29 15.44 -6.99
CA ASN A 47 -2.31 15.98 -7.88
C ASN A 47 -3.16 17.05 -7.16
N LYS A 48 -3.59 16.80 -5.91
CA LYS A 48 -4.31 17.77 -5.08
C LYS A 48 -3.50 19.05 -4.82
N LYS A 49 -2.19 18.93 -4.52
CA LYS A 49 -1.30 20.08 -4.39
C LYS A 49 -1.24 20.91 -5.67
N MET A 50 -1.15 20.26 -6.83
CA MET A 50 -1.17 20.94 -8.14
C MET A 50 -2.51 21.63 -8.42
N GLN A 51 -3.64 20.97 -8.14
CA GLN A 51 -4.97 21.59 -8.28
C GLN A 51 -5.11 22.84 -7.40
N ASN A 52 -4.66 22.76 -6.14
CA ASN A 52 -4.67 23.90 -5.22
C ASN A 52 -3.75 25.03 -5.70
N ALA A 53 -2.57 24.71 -6.24
CA ALA A 53 -1.66 25.70 -6.82
C ALA A 53 -2.31 26.46 -7.98
N ILE A 54 -3.01 25.77 -8.89
CA ILE A 54 -3.73 26.42 -10.01
C ILE A 54 -4.78 27.40 -9.48
N ILE A 55 -5.58 26.97 -8.51
CA ILE A 55 -6.65 27.78 -7.93
C ILE A 55 -6.07 28.99 -7.20
N ASN A 56 -5.06 28.79 -6.35
CA ASN A 56 -4.44 29.86 -5.58
C ASN A 56 -3.70 30.86 -6.46
N TYR A 57 -3.04 30.38 -7.52
CA TYR A 57 -2.39 31.25 -8.49
C TYR A 57 -3.43 32.14 -9.17
N SER A 58 -4.50 31.55 -9.72
CA SER A 58 -5.55 32.30 -10.42
C SER A 58 -6.27 33.30 -9.51
N LYS A 59 -6.63 32.91 -8.28
CA LYS A 59 -7.37 33.77 -7.35
C LYS A 59 -6.54 34.95 -6.82
N ASN A 60 -5.26 34.72 -6.52
CA ASN A 60 -4.43 35.72 -5.84
C ASN A 60 -3.57 36.54 -6.82
N LYS A 61 -3.59 36.23 -8.12
CA LYS A 61 -2.81 36.93 -9.14
C LYS A 61 -3.05 38.44 -9.14
N ASN A 62 -4.31 38.87 -9.14
CA ASN A 62 -4.65 40.30 -9.17
C ASN A 62 -4.14 41.04 -7.93
N CYS A 63 -4.20 40.39 -6.76
CA CYS A 63 -3.67 40.93 -5.51
C CYS A 63 -2.14 41.09 -5.58
N PHE A 64 -1.44 40.09 -6.12
CA PHE A 64 0.01 40.17 -6.29
C PHE A 64 0.42 41.21 -7.35
N ASP A 65 -0.33 41.32 -8.44
CA ASP A 65 -0.07 42.31 -9.49
C ASP A 65 -0.27 43.74 -8.95
N ALA A 66 -1.30 43.97 -8.11
CA ALA A 66 -1.50 45.24 -7.41
C ALA A 66 -0.41 45.52 -6.36
N TYR A 67 0.04 44.51 -5.63
CA TYR A 67 1.19 44.61 -4.73
C TYR A 67 2.45 45.08 -5.47
N LYS A 68 2.74 44.47 -6.64
CA LYS A 68 3.87 44.87 -7.50
C LYS A 68 3.70 46.30 -8.03
N ALA A 69 2.48 46.67 -8.46
CA ALA A 69 2.19 48.03 -8.94
C ALA A 69 2.32 49.10 -7.84
N SER A 70 2.08 48.74 -6.58
CA SER A 70 2.29 49.62 -5.42
C SER A 70 3.77 49.89 -5.10
N GLY A 71 4.70 49.29 -5.84
CA GLY A 71 6.13 49.36 -5.56
C GLY A 71 6.54 48.53 -4.33
N TYR A 72 5.84 47.42 -4.08
CA TYR A 72 6.05 46.56 -2.90
C TYR A 72 5.80 47.29 -1.57
N SER A 73 4.69 48.03 -1.48
CA SER A 73 4.32 48.75 -0.27
C SER A 73 4.15 47.82 0.93
N LYS A 74 4.87 48.10 2.02
CA LYS A 74 4.75 47.35 3.29
C LYS A 74 3.34 47.38 3.87
N LYS A 75 2.61 48.49 3.67
CA LYS A 75 1.21 48.61 4.10
C LYS A 75 0.31 47.64 3.33
N TYR A 76 0.46 47.61 2.00
CA TYR A 76 -0.30 46.70 1.15
C TYR A 76 0.02 45.22 1.47
N TYR A 77 1.30 44.90 1.70
CA TYR A 77 1.70 43.56 2.10
C TYR A 77 1.00 43.14 3.40
N SER A 78 0.99 43.99 4.43
CA SER A 78 0.36 43.67 5.71
C SER A 78 -1.16 43.47 5.59
N GLU A 79 -1.83 44.18 4.69
CA GLU A 79 -3.28 44.07 4.47
C GLU A 79 -3.65 42.82 3.65
N HIS A 80 -2.74 42.32 2.83
CA HIS A 80 -2.95 41.22 1.89
C HIS A 80 -1.94 40.07 2.01
N GLU A 81 -1.36 39.91 3.19
CA GLU A 81 -0.24 39.02 3.45
C GLU A 81 -0.59 37.57 3.06
N ALA A 82 -1.77 37.10 3.46
CA ALA A 82 -2.22 35.74 3.21
C ALA A 82 -2.37 35.45 1.71
N GLU A 83 -2.93 36.38 0.93
CA GLU A 83 -3.10 36.26 -0.52
C GLU A 83 -1.75 36.24 -1.24
N ILE A 84 -0.83 37.11 -0.83
CA ILE A 84 0.51 37.20 -1.42
C ILE A 84 1.29 35.91 -1.14
N ILE A 85 1.31 35.42 0.11
CA ILE A 85 1.98 34.16 0.47
C ILE A 85 1.39 32.98 -0.32
N ARG A 86 0.06 32.90 -0.46
CA ARG A 86 -0.59 31.83 -1.25
C ARG A 86 -0.21 31.90 -2.73
N PHE A 87 -0.08 33.09 -3.30
CA PHE A 87 0.36 33.27 -4.68
C PHE A 87 1.81 32.82 -4.86
N GLU A 88 2.70 33.23 -3.97
CA GLU A 88 4.12 32.86 -4.03
C GLU A 88 4.32 31.35 -3.86
N ALA A 89 3.64 30.72 -2.90
CA ALA A 89 3.66 29.28 -2.72
C ALA A 89 3.14 28.54 -3.97
N ALA A 90 2.06 29.02 -4.59
CA ALA A 90 1.57 28.45 -5.84
C ALA A 90 2.62 28.60 -6.96
N ARG A 91 3.23 29.77 -7.09
CA ARG A 91 4.27 30.05 -8.09
C ARG A 91 5.47 29.13 -7.93
N GLU A 92 5.86 28.77 -6.71
CA GLU A 92 6.96 27.83 -6.47
C GLU A 92 6.64 26.42 -6.98
N ILE A 93 5.41 25.94 -6.75
CA ILE A 93 4.95 24.64 -7.30
C ILE A 93 5.01 24.66 -8.84
N TYR A 94 4.64 25.76 -9.48
CA TYR A 94 4.79 25.92 -10.94
C TYR A 94 6.25 25.81 -11.41
N LYS A 95 7.20 26.34 -10.64
CA LYS A 95 8.63 26.23 -10.96
C LYS A 95 9.14 24.80 -10.78
N GLU A 96 8.81 24.15 -9.66
CA GLU A 96 9.25 22.78 -9.36
C GLU A 96 8.79 21.78 -10.41
N VAL A 97 7.55 21.89 -10.87
CA VAL A 97 7.00 20.98 -11.89
C VAL A 97 7.59 21.26 -13.28
N GLY A 98 7.96 22.52 -13.57
CA GLY A 98 8.66 22.94 -14.80
C GLY A 98 7.85 22.84 -16.10
N ASN A 99 6.84 21.98 -16.16
CA ASN A 99 5.97 21.78 -17.31
C ASN A 99 4.57 22.36 -17.06
N LYS A 100 4.23 23.41 -17.81
CA LYS A 100 2.94 24.11 -17.72
C LYS A 100 1.76 23.26 -18.21
N ASP A 101 1.99 22.32 -19.12
CA ASP A 101 0.94 21.46 -19.69
C ASP A 101 0.38 20.48 -18.65
N LEU A 102 1.17 20.18 -17.60
CA LEU A 102 0.74 19.38 -16.46
C LEU A 102 -0.21 20.14 -15.52
N PHE A 103 -0.33 21.46 -15.64
CA PHE A 103 -1.24 22.30 -14.85
C PHE A 103 -2.58 22.53 -15.54
N ASN A 104 -3.15 21.48 -16.13
CA ASN A 104 -4.52 21.51 -16.62
C ASN A 104 -5.47 20.99 -15.54
N LEU A 105 -6.29 21.89 -14.97
CA LEU A 105 -7.20 21.55 -13.87
C LEU A 105 -8.22 20.47 -14.24
N LYS A 106 -8.69 20.44 -15.50
CA LYS A 106 -9.62 19.41 -15.97
C LYS A 106 -8.94 18.05 -15.97
N ASN A 107 -7.77 17.94 -16.60
CA ASN A 107 -7.01 16.69 -16.67
C ASN A 107 -6.62 16.19 -15.27
N LEU A 108 -6.20 17.09 -14.37
CA LEU A 108 -5.85 16.73 -12.99
C LEU A 108 -7.06 16.18 -12.24
N ARG A 109 -8.26 16.74 -12.42
CA ARG A 109 -9.49 16.24 -11.80
C ARG A 109 -9.90 14.88 -12.37
N GLU A 110 -9.78 14.69 -13.68
CA GLU A 110 -10.05 13.42 -14.35
C GLU A 110 -9.09 12.31 -13.89
N GLU A 111 -7.80 12.62 -13.81
CA GLU A 111 -6.79 11.72 -13.25
C GLU A 111 -7.10 11.37 -11.79
N TYR A 112 -7.43 12.38 -10.98
CA TYR A 112 -7.78 12.18 -9.56
C TYR A 112 -8.97 11.22 -9.41
N GLY A 113 -10.03 11.42 -10.20
CA GLY A 113 -11.19 10.51 -10.21
C GLY A 113 -10.83 9.09 -10.64
N THR A 114 -10.02 8.95 -11.70
CA THR A 114 -9.55 7.66 -12.19
C THR A 114 -8.75 6.90 -11.13
N ILE A 115 -7.80 7.58 -10.46
CA ILE A 115 -6.99 6.95 -9.41
C ILE A 115 -7.86 6.50 -8.22
N LEU A 116 -8.90 7.26 -7.85
CA LEU A 116 -9.82 6.85 -6.79
C LEU A 116 -10.56 5.55 -7.14
N GLU A 117 -11.04 5.41 -8.38
CA GLU A 117 -11.71 4.18 -8.81
C GLU A 117 -10.76 2.99 -8.88
N ILE A 118 -9.50 3.20 -9.32
CA ILE A 118 -8.45 2.18 -9.28
C ILE A 118 -8.22 1.72 -7.84
N LYS A 119 -7.94 2.65 -6.90
CA LYS A 119 -7.72 2.32 -5.47
C LYS A 119 -8.91 1.58 -4.87
N LYS A 120 -10.14 1.96 -5.23
CA LYS A 120 -11.35 1.28 -4.76
C LYS A 120 -11.42 -0.16 -5.28
N SER A 121 -11.01 -0.40 -6.52
CA SER A 121 -10.90 -1.75 -7.08
C SER A 121 -9.82 -2.57 -6.37
N GLU A 122 -8.60 -2.03 -6.29
CA GLU A 122 -7.46 -2.67 -5.61
C GLU A 122 -7.77 -3.00 -4.15
N TYR A 123 -8.45 -2.09 -3.44
CA TYR A 123 -8.84 -2.33 -2.05
C TYR A 123 -9.82 -3.49 -1.90
N ARG A 124 -10.76 -3.65 -2.84
CA ARG A 124 -11.69 -4.81 -2.85
C ARG A 124 -10.93 -6.10 -3.09
N GLU A 125 -9.98 -6.11 -4.02
CA GLU A 125 -9.13 -7.25 -4.32
C GLU A 125 -8.25 -7.61 -3.12
N TYR A 126 -7.55 -6.61 -2.55
CA TYR A 126 -6.75 -6.75 -1.34
C TYR A 126 -7.57 -7.36 -0.20
N LYS A 127 -8.78 -6.85 0.05
CA LYS A 127 -9.66 -7.37 1.11
C LYS A 127 -10.03 -8.84 0.89
N LYS A 128 -10.30 -9.22 -0.37
CA LYS A 128 -10.60 -10.62 -0.74
C LYS A 128 -9.39 -11.51 -0.51
N LEU A 129 -8.23 -11.15 -1.05
CA LEU A 129 -6.98 -11.91 -0.91
C LEU A 129 -6.55 -12.02 0.56
N ARG A 130 -6.69 -10.94 1.33
CA ARG A 130 -6.33 -10.93 2.75
C ARG A 130 -7.22 -11.84 3.60
N LYS A 131 -8.50 -11.95 3.25
CA LYS A 131 -9.40 -12.92 3.88
C LYS A 131 -9.00 -14.35 3.50
N ASP A 132 -8.75 -14.59 2.23
CA ASP A 132 -8.48 -15.93 1.71
C ASP A 132 -7.13 -16.48 2.21
N ILE A 133 -6.08 -15.66 2.25
CA ILE A 133 -4.74 -16.08 2.67
C ILE A 133 -4.65 -16.51 4.15
N TYR A 134 -5.61 -16.11 5.00
CA TYR A 134 -5.61 -16.49 6.40
C TYR A 134 -5.69 -18.01 6.57
N ASP A 135 -6.56 -18.67 5.80
CA ASP A 135 -6.74 -20.12 5.86
C ASP A 135 -5.49 -20.85 5.35
N TYR A 136 -4.78 -20.28 4.37
CA TYR A 136 -3.48 -20.79 3.91
C TYR A 136 -2.41 -20.73 5.01
N TYR A 137 -2.30 -19.61 5.74
CA TYR A 137 -1.34 -19.51 6.85
C TYR A 137 -1.67 -20.48 7.98
N VAL A 138 -2.95 -20.66 8.30
CA VAL A 138 -3.39 -21.65 9.30
C VAL A 138 -3.05 -23.06 8.85
N ALA A 139 -3.31 -23.40 7.58
CA ALA A 139 -2.96 -24.70 7.03
C ALA A 139 -1.45 -24.96 7.07
N ARG A 140 -0.64 -23.98 6.65
CA ARG A 140 0.82 -24.08 6.63
C ARG A 140 1.37 -24.32 8.03
N LYS A 141 0.98 -23.49 9.00
CA LYS A 141 1.39 -23.63 10.41
C LYS A 141 0.96 -24.98 11.01
N ASN A 142 -0.24 -25.45 10.69
CA ASN A 142 -0.73 -26.73 11.21
C ASN A 142 0.07 -27.92 10.66
N LEU A 143 0.44 -27.90 9.37
CA LEU A 143 1.30 -28.93 8.78
C LEU A 143 2.73 -28.86 9.35
N GLU A 144 3.30 -27.66 9.50
CA GLU A 144 4.60 -27.48 10.16
C GLU A 144 4.61 -28.11 11.56
N MET A 145 3.57 -27.85 12.36
CA MET A 145 3.44 -28.44 13.69
C MET A 145 3.30 -29.97 13.66
N LEU A 146 2.56 -30.53 12.69
CA LEU A 146 2.45 -31.99 12.50
C LEU A 146 3.83 -32.62 12.28
N TYR A 147 4.60 -32.05 11.34
CA TYR A 147 5.94 -32.56 11.03
C TYR A 147 6.88 -32.49 12.24
N MET A 148 6.80 -31.42 13.03
CA MET A 148 7.62 -31.29 14.25
C MET A 148 7.22 -32.31 15.32
N ASP A 149 5.94 -32.61 15.46
CA ASP A 149 5.45 -33.60 16.40
C ASP A 149 5.81 -35.03 15.97
N GLU A 150 5.73 -35.36 14.68
CA GLU A 150 6.18 -36.64 14.12
C GLU A 150 7.68 -36.88 14.33
N LYS A 151 8.51 -35.86 14.06
CA LYS A 151 9.96 -35.92 14.34
C LYS A 151 10.26 -36.17 15.81
N ARG A 152 9.51 -35.53 16.71
CA ARG A 152 9.67 -35.72 18.15
C ARG A 152 9.28 -37.12 18.60
N ARG A 153 8.21 -37.69 18.04
CA ARG A 153 7.76 -39.05 18.34
C ARG A 153 8.79 -40.08 17.90
N THR A 154 9.24 -40.00 16.65
CA THR A 154 10.26 -40.90 16.09
C THR A 154 11.59 -40.84 16.85
N GLU A 155 12.02 -39.65 17.27
CA GLU A 155 13.22 -39.50 18.12
C GLU A 155 13.04 -40.13 19.51
N ASN A 156 11.87 -39.96 20.13
CA ASN A 156 11.57 -40.58 21.42
C ASN A 156 11.48 -42.11 21.33
N GLU A 157 10.95 -42.65 20.24
CA GLU A 157 10.90 -44.10 19.97
C GLU A 157 12.32 -44.66 19.84
N ARG A 158 13.18 -44.04 19.02
CA ARG A 158 14.60 -44.44 18.88
C ARG A 158 15.35 -44.42 20.21
N LYS A 159 15.14 -43.41 21.05
CA LYS A 159 15.74 -43.34 22.39
C LYS A 159 15.29 -44.47 23.30
N ARG A 160 14.01 -44.84 23.25
CA ARG A 160 13.46 -45.97 24.02
C ARG A 160 14.03 -47.30 23.55
N GLU A 161 14.14 -47.51 22.23
CA GLU A 161 14.73 -48.71 21.65
C GLU A 161 16.21 -48.86 22.03
N ASN A 162 17.00 -47.78 21.89
CA ASN A 162 18.42 -47.79 22.29
C ASN A 162 18.61 -48.04 23.79
N SER A 163 17.80 -47.41 24.64
CA SER A 163 17.84 -47.66 26.09
C SER A 163 17.44 -49.10 26.44
N HIS A 164 16.53 -49.72 25.68
CA HIS A 164 16.17 -51.11 25.88
C HIS A 164 17.32 -52.05 25.49
N LEU A 165 18.02 -51.77 24.39
CA LEU A 165 19.19 -52.54 23.94
C LEU A 165 20.37 -52.44 24.91
N GLU A 166 20.63 -51.26 25.49
CA GLU A 166 21.68 -51.07 26.50
C GLU A 166 21.41 -51.79 27.83
N ASN A 167 20.14 -52.04 28.18
CA ASN A 167 19.78 -52.75 29.41
C ASN A 167 19.71 -54.28 29.25
N VAL A 168 19.85 -54.80 28.02
CA VAL A 168 19.74 -56.24 27.69
C VAL A 168 21.11 -56.88 27.40
N LEU A 169 22.18 -56.08 27.28
CA LEU A 169 23.58 -56.51 27.19
C LEU A 169 24.27 -56.45 28.56
#